data_AF-A0A7S2G7B5-F1
#
_entry.id   AF-A0A7S2G7B5-F1
#
_cell.length_a   1.000
_cell.length_b   1.000
_cell.length_c   1.000
_cell.angle_alpha   90.00
_cell.angle_beta   90.00
_cell.angle_gamma   90.00
#
_symmetry.space_group_name_H-M   'P 1'
#
loop_
_entity.id
_entity.type
_entity.pdbx_description
1 polymer ?
#
loop_
_entity_poly.entity_id
_entity_poly.type
_entity_poly.pdbx_seq_one_letter_code
_entity_poly.pdbx_strand_id
1 'polypeptide(L)'
;LPCKRDEPVLIMFADSYLAPLLPMARSQTWEIRRGAITSLARLSDDHLRAAVSALRNLHGRSVLVDILQYCSSPLCTSVERREAVMGLCNLLGHKHSQAELRAEDLFDAMRSLLQECQVDTSLKLVTPLVIDAVETLCRNESLATIIVRNGFAPDLLSVAFDSSGGSGII
;
A
#
# COMPACT_ATOMS: atom_id res chain seq x y z
N LEU A 1 -16.41 42.75 -6.60
CA LEU A 1 -16.49 41.42 -7.26
C LEU A 1 -15.87 40.41 -6.30
N PRO A 2 -16.61 39.43 -5.76
CA PRO A 2 -16.00 38.46 -4.86
C PRO A 2 -15.06 37.57 -5.68
N CYS A 3 -13.79 37.55 -5.29
CA CYS A 3 -12.79 36.61 -5.82
C CYS A 3 -13.23 35.19 -5.48
N LYS A 4 -13.60 34.40 -6.51
CA LYS A 4 -13.63 32.94 -6.41
C LYS A 4 -12.18 32.46 -6.18
N ARG A 5 -11.81 32.35 -4.91
CA ARG A 5 -10.63 31.61 -4.48
C ARG A 5 -11.00 30.12 -4.44
N ASP A 6 -10.07 29.29 -4.89
CA ASP A 6 -9.94 27.87 -4.54
C ASP A 6 -10.96 26.89 -5.14
N GLU A 7 -11.31 27.01 -6.42
CA GLU A 7 -11.77 25.83 -7.18
C GLU A 7 -10.51 25.09 -7.69
N PRO A 8 -10.20 23.86 -7.21
CA PRO A 8 -9.05 23.11 -7.69
C PRO A 8 -9.23 22.84 -9.19
N VAL A 9 -8.22 23.19 -9.99
CA VAL A 9 -8.22 22.92 -11.43
C VAL A 9 -8.14 21.40 -11.62
N LEU A 10 -9.29 20.77 -11.82
CA LEU A 10 -9.41 19.35 -12.14
C LEU A 10 -9.03 19.14 -13.61
N ILE A 11 -7.74 18.93 -13.87
CA ILE A 11 -7.26 18.51 -15.19
C ILE A 11 -7.52 17.01 -15.31
N MET A 12 -8.51 16.62 -16.12
CA MET A 12 -8.71 15.22 -16.48
C MET A 12 -7.58 14.76 -17.40
N PHE A 13 -6.93 13.67 -17.04
CA PHE A 13 -5.95 13.00 -17.89
C PHE A 13 -6.37 11.52 -18.01
N ALA A 14 -6.46 10.98 -19.23
CA ALA A 14 -6.92 9.60 -19.45
C ALA A 14 -8.19 9.21 -18.64
N ASP A 15 -9.22 10.05 -18.71
CA ASP A 15 -10.52 9.87 -18.02
C ASP A 15 -10.49 9.84 -16.48
N SER A 16 -9.37 10.23 -15.85
CA SER A 16 -9.27 10.35 -14.39
C SER A 16 -8.43 11.56 -13.97
N TYR A 17 -8.95 12.39 -13.07
CA TYR A 17 -8.18 13.49 -12.46
C TYR A 17 -7.04 12.99 -11.55
N LEU A 18 -7.00 11.69 -11.29
CA LEU A 18 -5.98 11.01 -10.48
C LEU A 18 -4.94 10.30 -11.33
N ALA A 19 -5.13 10.26 -12.65
CA ALA A 19 -4.14 9.73 -13.57
C ALA A 19 -2.78 10.46 -13.52
N PRO A 20 -2.64 11.71 -13.07
CA PRO A 20 -1.33 12.30 -12.82
C PRO A 20 -0.62 11.72 -11.59
N LEU A 21 -1.34 11.21 -10.59
CA LEU A 21 -0.73 10.74 -9.33
C LEU A 21 0.11 9.47 -9.54
N LEU A 22 -0.24 8.59 -10.48
CA LEU A 22 0.52 7.36 -10.68
C LEU A 22 1.88 7.56 -11.40
N PRO A 23 2.02 8.36 -12.48
CA PRO A 23 3.34 8.72 -13.00
C PRO A 23 4.11 9.59 -12.01
N MET A 24 3.44 10.39 -11.16
CA MET A 24 4.10 11.10 -10.06
C MET A 24 4.63 10.14 -8.98
N ALA A 25 3.91 9.06 -8.65
CA ALA A 25 4.39 7.99 -7.77
C ALA A 25 5.64 7.29 -8.34
N ARG A 26 5.86 7.39 -9.66
CA ARG A 26 7.03 6.88 -10.39
C ARG A 26 8.12 7.92 -10.61
N SER A 27 7.92 9.17 -10.20
CA SER A 27 8.89 10.23 -10.40
C SER A 27 10.23 9.87 -9.77
N GLN A 28 11.35 10.14 -10.43
CA GLN A 28 12.67 9.97 -9.81
C GLN A 28 12.85 10.90 -8.59
N THR A 29 12.18 12.05 -8.62
CA THR A 29 12.12 13.02 -7.52
C THR A 29 11.27 12.49 -6.37
N TRP A 30 11.89 12.35 -5.19
CA TRP A 30 11.26 11.69 -4.05
C TRP A 30 10.11 12.50 -3.45
N GLU A 31 10.16 13.83 -3.49
CA GLU A 31 9.10 14.72 -3.01
C GLU A 31 7.82 14.56 -3.83
N ILE A 32 7.97 14.41 -5.16
CA ILE A 32 6.86 14.20 -6.10
C ILE A 32 6.23 12.82 -5.86
N ARG A 33 7.07 11.80 -5.71
CA ARG A 33 6.63 10.43 -5.40
C ARG A 33 5.90 10.35 -4.06
N ARG A 34 6.41 11.02 -3.03
CA ARG A 34 5.76 11.12 -1.71
C ARG A 34 4.37 11.74 -1.83
N GLY A 35 4.28 12.93 -2.42
CA GLY A 35 3.00 13.64 -2.55
C GLY A 35 1.96 12.78 -3.27
N ALA A 36 2.39 12.08 -4.32
CA ALA A 36 1.56 11.14 -5.03
C ALA A 36 1.10 9.94 -4.20
N ILE A 37 2.02 9.25 -3.51
CA ILE A 37 1.69 8.07 -2.70
C ILE A 37 0.78 8.45 -1.52
N THR A 38 1.08 9.54 -0.81
CA THR A 38 0.22 10.05 0.27
C THR A 38 -1.16 10.45 -0.25
N SER A 39 -1.25 11.04 -1.44
CA SER A 39 -2.55 11.36 -2.06
C SER A 39 -3.32 10.12 -2.46
N LEU A 40 -2.66 9.10 -3.05
CA LEU A 40 -3.28 7.82 -3.41
C LEU A 40 -3.82 7.08 -2.18
N ALA A 41 -3.07 7.12 -1.08
CA ALA A 41 -3.45 6.52 0.21
C ALA A 41 -4.75 7.08 0.81
N ARG A 42 -5.13 8.31 0.42
CA ARG A 42 -6.29 9.04 0.95
C ARG A 42 -7.51 9.01 0.02
N LEU A 43 -7.44 8.27 -1.09
CA LEU A 43 -8.55 8.17 -2.04
C LEU A 43 -9.62 7.16 -1.57
N SER A 44 -10.86 7.41 -1.98
CA SER A 44 -11.96 6.44 -1.87
C SER A 44 -11.94 5.41 -3.01
N ASP A 45 -12.59 4.25 -2.80
CA ASP A 45 -12.63 3.08 -3.70
C ASP A 45 -12.86 3.40 -5.18
N ASP A 46 -13.86 4.23 -5.48
CA ASP A 46 -14.27 4.49 -6.87
C ASP A 46 -13.26 5.35 -7.62
N HIS A 47 -12.62 6.27 -6.90
CA HIS A 47 -11.61 7.18 -7.42
C HIS A 47 -10.30 6.45 -7.71
N LEU A 48 -9.92 5.53 -6.83
CA LEU A 48 -8.76 4.68 -7.00
C LEU A 48 -8.93 3.68 -8.16
N ARG A 49 -10.10 3.02 -8.26
CA ARG A 49 -10.40 2.07 -9.34
C ARG A 49 -10.28 2.72 -10.72
N ALA A 50 -10.82 3.92 -10.88
CA ALA A 50 -10.73 4.69 -12.12
C ALA A 50 -9.28 5.07 -12.45
N ALA A 51 -8.49 5.51 -11.46
CA ALA A 51 -7.09 5.86 -11.64
C ALA A 51 -6.22 4.68 -12.06
N VAL A 52 -6.33 3.54 -11.35
CA VAL A 52 -5.53 2.33 -11.60
C VAL A 52 -5.88 1.72 -12.96
N SER A 53 -7.16 1.63 -13.29
CA SER A 53 -7.61 1.09 -14.59
C SER A 53 -7.16 1.95 -15.78
N ALA A 54 -7.15 3.28 -15.64
CA ALA A 54 -6.74 4.19 -16.72
C ALA A 54 -5.25 4.04 -17.08
N LEU A 55 -4.40 3.68 -16.13
CA LEU A 55 -2.94 3.73 -16.28
C LEU A 55 -2.24 2.40 -16.44
N ARG A 56 -2.88 1.29 -16.04
CA ARG A 56 -2.43 -0.06 -16.41
C ARG A 56 -2.27 -0.18 -17.93
N ASN A 57 -3.16 0.45 -18.70
CA ASN A 57 -3.11 0.50 -20.15
C ASN A 57 -1.94 1.31 -20.72
N LEU A 58 -1.35 2.21 -19.93
CA LEU A 58 -0.38 3.19 -20.42
C LEU A 58 1.08 2.74 -20.21
N HIS A 59 1.42 2.07 -19.10
CA HIS A 59 2.83 1.92 -18.69
C HIS A 59 3.26 0.51 -18.24
N GLY A 60 2.37 -0.50 -18.23
CA GLY A 60 2.75 -1.92 -18.12
C GLY A 60 3.33 -2.43 -16.79
N ARG A 61 3.48 -1.58 -15.76
CA ARG A 61 3.92 -1.95 -14.40
C ARG A 61 2.83 -1.59 -13.38
N SER A 62 2.61 -2.39 -12.34
CA SER A 62 1.65 -2.06 -11.27
C SER A 62 2.15 -0.94 -10.33
N VAL A 63 1.21 -0.17 -9.80
CA VAL A 63 1.44 0.86 -8.77
C VAL A 63 1.80 0.24 -7.43
N LEU A 64 1.36 -1.00 -7.16
CA LEU A 64 1.71 -1.71 -5.93
C LEU A 64 3.21 -1.97 -5.82
N VAL A 65 3.87 -2.22 -6.95
CA VAL A 65 5.33 -2.39 -7.01
C VAL A 65 6.02 -1.11 -6.51
N ASP A 66 5.57 0.04 -7.01
CA ASP A 66 6.17 1.34 -6.67
C ASP A 66 5.93 1.70 -5.20
N ILE A 67 4.73 1.42 -4.67
CA ILE A 67 4.37 1.67 -3.28
C ILE A 67 5.15 0.75 -2.33
N LEU A 68 5.24 -0.55 -2.63
CA LEU A 68 6.03 -1.49 -1.83
C LEU A 68 7.51 -1.10 -1.80
N GLN A 69 8.07 -0.71 -2.95
CA GLN A 69 9.44 -0.21 -3.01
C GLN A 69 9.63 1.07 -2.18
N TYR A 70 8.62 1.94 -2.13
CA TYR A 70 8.64 3.14 -1.30
C TYR A 70 8.55 2.81 0.20
N CYS A 71 7.73 1.83 0.60
CA CYS A 71 7.63 1.38 1.98
C CYS A 71 8.97 0.87 2.54
N SER A 72 9.78 0.19 1.72
CA SER A 72 11.11 -0.31 2.13
C SER A 72 12.27 0.66 1.80
N SER A 73 11.97 1.88 1.35
CA SER A 73 13.00 2.83 0.92
C SER A 73 13.74 3.45 2.13
N PRO A 74 15.09 3.39 2.18
CA PRO A 74 15.86 4.03 3.24
C PRO A 74 15.85 5.56 3.15
N LEU A 75 15.36 6.11 2.03
CA LEU A 75 15.28 7.55 1.79
C LEU A 75 14.02 8.19 2.39
N CYS A 76 13.10 7.38 2.90
CA CYS A 76 11.84 7.85 3.48
C CYS A 76 11.97 8.07 4.98
N THR A 77 11.40 9.16 5.47
CA THR A 77 11.26 9.37 6.91
C THR A 77 10.29 8.34 7.51
N SER A 78 10.38 8.14 8.83
CA SER A 78 9.48 7.28 9.58
C SER A 78 7.99 7.62 9.41
N VAL A 79 7.66 8.90 9.28
CA VAL A 79 6.29 9.38 9.06
C VAL A 79 5.80 9.01 7.67
N GLU A 80 6.58 9.31 6.64
CA GLU A 80 6.23 9.05 5.23
C GLU A 80 6.05 7.57 4.97
N ARG A 81 6.93 6.75 5.56
CA ARG A 81 6.85 5.30 5.45
C ARG A 81 5.59 4.73 6.10
N ARG A 82 5.19 5.25 7.26
CA ARG A 82 3.89 4.88 7.88
C ARG A 82 2.72 5.24 6.98
N GLU A 83 2.69 6.45 6.42
CA GLU A 83 1.60 6.87 5.52
C GLU A 83 1.53 5.98 4.28
N ALA A 84 2.68 5.60 3.71
CA ALA A 84 2.73 4.69 2.58
C ALA A 84 2.24 3.29 2.92
N VAL A 85 2.60 2.75 4.09
CA VAL A 85 2.10 1.46 4.58
C VAL A 85 0.58 1.50 4.79
N MET A 86 0.06 2.57 5.39
CA MET A 86 -1.40 2.76 5.53
C MET A 86 -2.09 2.80 4.16
N GLY A 87 -1.50 3.52 3.20
CA GLY A 87 -1.98 3.55 1.83
C GLY A 87 -2.01 2.18 1.18
N LEU A 88 -0.91 1.44 1.27
CA LEU A 88 -0.81 0.07 0.77
C LEU A 88 -1.88 -0.84 1.38
N CYS A 89 -2.07 -0.81 2.71
CA CYS A 89 -3.08 -1.61 3.38
C CYS A 89 -4.49 -1.29 2.88
N ASN A 90 -4.80 -0.02 2.68
CA ASN A 90 -6.07 0.41 2.09
C ASN A 90 -6.24 -0.16 0.67
N LEU A 91 -5.21 -0.02 -0.18
CA LEU A 91 -5.24 -0.56 -1.55
C LEU A 91 -5.52 -2.07 -1.58
N LEU A 92 -4.89 -2.83 -0.69
CA LEU A 92 -5.03 -4.29 -0.59
C LEU A 92 -6.43 -4.74 -0.13
N GLY A 93 -7.23 -3.83 0.43
CA GLY A 93 -8.65 -4.04 0.68
C GLY A 93 -9.47 -4.26 -0.60
N HIS A 94 -8.98 -3.82 -1.76
CA HIS A 94 -9.72 -3.90 -3.02
C HIS A 94 -9.30 -5.08 -3.89
N LYS A 95 -10.30 -5.83 -4.39
CA LYS A 95 -10.11 -7.01 -5.26
C LYS A 95 -9.18 -6.78 -6.47
N HIS A 96 -9.18 -5.56 -7.02
CA HIS A 96 -8.33 -5.25 -8.18
C HIS A 96 -6.84 -5.21 -7.80
N SER A 97 -6.50 -4.49 -6.73
CA SER A 97 -5.14 -4.47 -6.17
C SER A 97 -4.70 -5.88 -5.75
N GLN A 98 -5.60 -6.70 -5.20
CA GLN A 98 -5.28 -8.09 -4.88
C GLN A 98 -4.92 -8.93 -6.11
N ALA A 99 -5.58 -8.69 -7.24
CA ALA A 99 -5.25 -9.35 -8.50
C ALA A 99 -3.89 -8.86 -9.04
N GLU A 100 -3.57 -7.58 -8.88
CA GLU A 100 -2.25 -7.04 -9.25
C GLU A 100 -1.14 -7.59 -8.35
N LEU A 101 -1.35 -7.65 -7.03
CA LEU A 101 -0.43 -8.26 -6.08
C LEU A 101 -0.05 -9.69 -6.51
N ARG A 102 -1.04 -10.44 -6.99
CA ARG A 102 -0.84 -11.80 -7.52
C ARG A 102 -0.14 -11.81 -8.88
N ALA A 103 -0.52 -10.93 -9.79
CA ALA A 103 0.04 -10.89 -11.14
C ALA A 103 1.53 -10.48 -11.14
N GLU A 104 1.92 -9.63 -10.19
CA GLU A 104 3.27 -9.07 -10.05
C GLU A 104 4.13 -9.83 -9.03
N ASP A 105 3.61 -10.93 -8.47
CA ASP A 105 4.28 -11.81 -7.49
C ASP A 105 4.87 -11.06 -6.27
N LEU A 106 4.08 -10.15 -5.70
CA LEU A 106 4.54 -9.20 -4.67
C LEU A 106 4.44 -9.73 -3.23
N PHE A 107 4.19 -11.03 -3.04
CA PHE A 107 3.97 -11.62 -1.72
C PHE A 107 5.24 -11.65 -0.87
N ASP A 108 6.41 -11.91 -1.47
CA ASP A 108 7.67 -11.85 -0.74
C ASP A 108 7.97 -10.43 -0.24
N ALA A 109 7.73 -9.41 -1.07
CA ALA A 109 7.90 -8.01 -0.68
C ALA A 109 6.93 -7.62 0.46
N MET A 110 5.68 -8.09 0.40
CA MET A 110 4.70 -7.93 1.48
C MET A 110 5.16 -8.60 2.78
N ARG A 111 5.77 -9.79 2.68
CA ARG A 111 6.30 -10.50 3.85
C ARG A 111 7.49 -9.77 4.45
N SER A 112 8.42 -9.29 3.63
CA SER A 112 9.53 -8.46 4.10
C SER A 112 9.03 -7.22 4.83
N LEU A 113 8.00 -6.54 4.31
CA LEU A 113 7.38 -5.41 5.00
C LEU A 113 6.80 -5.80 6.37
N LEU A 114 6.13 -6.96 6.49
CA LEU A 114 5.63 -7.46 7.77
C LEU A 114 6.76 -7.72 8.77
N GLN A 115 7.90 -8.23 8.32
CA GLN A 115 9.09 -8.42 9.16
C GLN A 115 9.71 -7.08 9.57
N GLU A 116 9.78 -6.11 8.64
CA GLU A 116 10.23 -4.75 8.94
C GLU A 116 9.33 -4.09 10.00
N CYS A 117 8.01 -4.32 9.98
CA CYS A 117 7.09 -3.81 11.00
C CYS A 117 7.36 -4.36 12.41
N GLN A 118 8.02 -5.51 12.54
CA GLN A 118 8.40 -6.08 13.84
C GLN A 118 9.66 -5.39 14.41
N VAL A 119 10.64 -5.13 13.54
CA VAL A 119 11.94 -4.60 13.92
C VAL A 119 11.92 -3.06 14.03
N ASP A 120 11.20 -2.38 13.13
CA ASP A 120 11.17 -0.94 13.05
C ASP A 120 10.12 -0.34 14.00
N THR A 121 10.61 0.31 15.07
CA THR A 121 9.75 0.99 16.06
C THR A 121 8.84 2.05 15.47
N SER A 122 9.22 2.66 14.34
CA SER A 122 8.36 3.62 13.67
C SER A 122 7.15 2.99 12.99
N LEU A 123 7.24 1.73 12.59
CA LEU A 123 6.18 1.00 11.91
C LEU A 123 5.29 0.18 12.87
N LYS A 124 5.70 -0.01 14.13
CA LYS A 124 4.90 -0.73 15.14
C LYS A 124 3.46 -0.22 15.27
N LEU A 125 3.24 1.08 15.07
CA LEU A 125 1.90 1.69 15.13
C LEU A 125 0.98 1.28 13.98
N VAL A 126 1.55 0.89 12.83
CA VAL A 126 0.78 0.46 11.65
C VAL A 126 0.75 -1.06 11.47
N THR A 127 1.48 -1.82 12.30
CA THR A 127 1.46 -3.30 12.29
C THR A 127 0.03 -3.88 12.33
N PRO A 128 -0.91 -3.40 13.17
CA PRO A 128 -2.28 -3.91 13.15
C PRO A 128 -2.96 -3.75 11.79
N LEU A 129 -2.72 -2.63 11.08
CA LEU A 129 -3.27 -2.41 9.74
C LEU A 129 -2.69 -3.37 8.71
N VAL A 130 -1.40 -3.73 8.85
CA VAL A 130 -0.75 -4.73 7.99
C VAL A 130 -1.34 -6.11 8.24
N ILE A 131 -1.62 -6.46 9.50
CA ILE A 131 -2.30 -7.73 9.84
C ILE A 131 -3.71 -7.74 9.24
N ASP A 132 -4.49 -6.67 9.41
CA ASP A 132 -5.84 -6.55 8.85
C ASP A 132 -5.84 -6.67 7.32
N ALA A 133 -4.82 -6.10 6.66
CA ALA A 133 -4.64 -6.23 5.22
C ALA A 133 -4.35 -7.69 4.83
N VAL A 134 -3.47 -8.38 5.55
CA VAL A 134 -3.18 -9.82 5.33
C VAL A 134 -4.43 -10.67 5.60
N GLU A 135 -5.20 -10.38 6.64
CA GLU A 135 -6.48 -11.05 6.91
C GLU A 135 -7.44 -10.85 5.72
N THR A 136 -7.53 -9.62 5.20
CA THR A 136 -8.38 -9.29 4.06
C THR A 136 -7.96 -10.06 2.80
N LEU A 137 -6.66 -10.26 2.58
CA LEU A 137 -6.16 -11.11 1.51
C LEU A 137 -6.54 -12.58 1.74
N CYS A 138 -6.46 -13.08 2.98
CA CYS A 138 -6.83 -14.44 3.35
C CYS A 138 -8.32 -14.76 3.18
N ARG A 139 -9.21 -13.75 3.12
CA ARG A 139 -10.63 -13.95 2.76
C ARG A 139 -10.81 -14.47 1.33
N ASN A 140 -9.79 -14.33 0.48
CA ASN A 140 -9.73 -14.95 -0.83
C ASN A 140 -8.91 -16.24 -0.76
N GLU A 141 -9.57 -17.39 -0.88
CA GLU A 141 -8.96 -18.73 -0.75
C GLU A 141 -7.73 -18.92 -1.66
N SER A 142 -7.77 -18.35 -2.87
CA SER A 142 -6.67 -18.44 -3.82
C SER A 142 -5.44 -17.65 -3.38
N LEU A 143 -5.61 -16.56 -2.63
CA LEU A 143 -4.52 -15.75 -2.08
C LEU A 143 -4.07 -16.30 -0.73
N ALA A 144 -5.00 -16.81 0.09
CA ALA A 144 -4.70 -17.49 1.35
C ALA A 144 -3.71 -18.64 1.14
N THR A 145 -3.94 -19.46 0.10
CA THR A 145 -3.03 -20.55 -0.26
C THR A 145 -1.63 -20.03 -0.61
N ILE A 146 -1.54 -18.90 -1.30
CA ILE A 146 -0.26 -18.28 -1.68
C ILE A 146 0.44 -17.71 -0.45
N ILE A 147 -0.29 -17.03 0.44
CA ILE A 147 0.22 -16.48 1.70
C ILE A 147 0.83 -17.58 2.58
N VAL A 148 0.15 -18.72 2.71
CA VAL A 148 0.67 -19.88 3.46
C VAL A 148 1.94 -20.41 2.80
N ARG A 149 1.95 -20.58 1.47
CA ARG A 149 3.12 -21.06 0.72
C ARG A 149 4.32 -20.12 0.80
N ASN A 150 4.09 -18.81 0.87
CA ASN A 150 5.13 -17.80 1.02
C ASN A 150 5.65 -17.67 2.46
N GLY A 151 5.14 -18.48 3.39
CA GLY A 151 5.69 -18.56 4.74
C GLY A 151 5.31 -17.40 5.66
N PHE A 152 4.16 -16.76 5.43
CA PHE A 152 3.66 -15.70 6.33
C PHE A 152 3.29 -16.23 7.73
N ALA A 153 2.95 -17.52 7.86
CA ALA A 153 2.47 -18.10 9.11
C ALA A 153 3.42 -17.90 10.31
N PRO A 154 4.73 -18.24 10.24
CA PRO A 154 5.66 -17.98 11.33
C PRO A 154 5.81 -16.48 11.65
N ASP A 155 5.80 -15.60 10.65
CA ASP A 155 5.90 -14.16 10.87
C ASP A 155 4.65 -13.60 11.57
N LEU A 156 3.45 -14.06 11.18
CA LEU A 156 2.20 -13.70 11.85
C LEU A 156 2.13 -14.21 13.29
N LEU A 157 2.62 -15.42 13.55
CA LEU A 157 2.72 -15.95 14.91
C LEU A 157 3.67 -15.11 15.76
N SER A 158 4.84 -14.77 15.24
CA SER A 158 5.81 -13.89 15.91
C SER A 158 5.18 -12.55 16.30
N VAL A 159 4.45 -11.92 15.37
CA VAL A 159 3.72 -10.67 15.63
C VAL A 159 2.67 -10.84 16.72
N ALA A 160 1.93 -11.96 16.73
CA ALA A 160 0.93 -12.22 17.75
C ALA A 160 1.53 -12.37 19.15
N PHE A 161 2.67 -13.06 19.28
CA PHE A 161 3.39 -13.22 20.55
C PHE A 161 3.99 -11.92 21.08
N ASP A 162 4.50 -11.05 20.20
CA ASP A 162 4.99 -9.73 20.58
C ASP A 162 3.85 -8.80 21.00
N SER A 163 2.67 -8.93 20.37
CA SER A 163 1.48 -8.13 20.66
C SER A 163 0.78 -8.55 21.97
N SER A 164 0.94 -9.80 22.40
CA SER A 164 0.40 -10.32 23.67
C SER A 164 1.27 -9.98 24.89
N GLY A 165 2.39 -9.28 24.70
CA GLY A 165 3.19 -8.67 25.76
C GLY A 165 3.46 -9.59 26.94
N GLY A 166 4.12 -10.73 26.73
CA GLY A 166 4.71 -11.53 27.83
C GLY A 166 3.80 -11.85 29.01
N SER A 167 2.47 -11.88 28.84
CA SER A 167 1.58 -12.59 29.74
C SER A 167 1.31 -13.93 29.08
N GLY A 168 1.83 -14.98 29.73
CA GLY A 168 1.89 -16.34 29.19
C GLY A 168 0.54 -17.00 28.91
N ILE A 169 0.66 -18.33 28.69
CA ILE A 169 -0.31 -19.33 28.20
C ILE A 169 0.19 -19.77 26.81
N ILE A 170 0.90 -20.88 26.59
CA ILE A 170 1.15 -22.15 27.34
C ILE A 170 2.62 -22.51 27.18
#